data_AF-A0A7V8A4Z4-F1
#
_entry.id   AF-A0A7V8A4Z4-F1
#
_cell.length_a   1.000
_cell.length_b   1.000
_cell.length_c   1.000
_cell.angle_alpha   90.00
_cell.angle_beta   90.00
_cell.angle_gamma   90.00
#
_symmetry.space_group_name_H-M   'P 1'
#
loop_
_entity.id
_entity.type
_entity.pdbx_description
1 polymer ?
#
loop_
_entity_poly.entity_id
_entity_poly.type
_entity_poly.pdbx_seq_one_letter_code
_entity_poly.pdbx_strand_id
1 'polypeptide(L)'
;AFADFDENDAKAHEIFSLRSSVWQNNIGYLRLDGKATLCANPLNGGASPTARAIANLGSVSANNLEEGTRPALLPGVTGARCENGLLLVDPSRPANLRPRRFELGTLHKTPEYNLFYQALSNDFQTRSKQ
;
A
#
# COMPACT_ATOMS: atom_id res chain seq x y z
N ALA A 1 -5.68 -7.86 -6.44
CA ALA A 1 -5.83 -7.14 -5.14
C ALA A 1 -4.50 -6.48 -4.82
N PHE A 2 -4.50 -5.26 -4.27
CA PHE A 2 -3.31 -4.57 -3.77
C PHE A 2 -3.52 -4.30 -2.28
N ALA A 3 -2.53 -4.61 -1.46
CA ALA A 3 -2.53 -4.34 -0.03
C ALA A 3 -1.09 -4.16 0.43
N ASP A 4 -0.87 -3.17 1.29
CA ASP A 4 0.37 -2.97 2.03
C ASP A 4 0.16 -3.26 3.52
N PHE A 5 1.23 -3.72 4.17
CA PHE A 5 1.18 -4.13 5.56
C PHE A 5 2.36 -3.56 6.35
N ASP A 6 2.07 -3.08 7.56
CA ASP A 6 3.12 -2.86 8.54
C ASP A 6 3.71 -4.22 8.90
N GLU A 7 5.04 -4.35 8.85
CA GLU A 7 5.73 -5.62 9.13
C GLU A 7 5.39 -6.24 10.49
N ASN A 8 4.87 -5.43 11.42
CA ASN A 8 4.45 -5.87 12.75
C ASN A 8 2.97 -6.29 12.83
N ASP A 9 2.20 -6.22 11.74
CA ASP A 9 0.76 -6.55 11.71
C ASP A 9 0.51 -7.99 11.23
N ALA A 10 0.91 -8.96 12.06
CA ALA A 10 0.75 -10.39 11.78
C ALA A 10 -0.71 -10.79 11.53
N LYS A 11 -1.68 -10.11 12.17
CA LYS A 11 -3.10 -10.39 11.99
C LYS A 11 -3.58 -9.98 10.61
N ALA A 12 -3.18 -8.80 10.12
CA ALA A 12 -3.49 -8.39 8.77
C ALA A 12 -2.86 -9.32 7.72
N HIS A 13 -1.62 -9.78 7.96
CA HIS A 13 -0.96 -10.76 7.09
C HIS A 13 -1.73 -12.08 7.00
N GLU A 14 -2.16 -12.62 8.16
CA GLU A 14 -2.92 -13.87 8.22
C GLU A 14 -4.27 -13.73 7.51
N ILE A 15 -5.03 -12.67 7.82
CA ILE A 15 -6.33 -12.42 7.21
C ILE A 15 -6.18 -12.31 5.69
N PHE A 16 -5.19 -11.56 5.21
CA PHE A 16 -4.98 -11.43 3.78
C PHE A 16 -4.64 -12.77 3.14
N SER A 17 -3.61 -13.45 3.65
CA SER A 17 -3.09 -14.68 3.05
C SER A 17 -4.09 -15.84 3.06
N LEU A 18 -4.90 -15.95 4.12
CA LEU A 18 -5.78 -17.11 4.31
C LEU A 18 -7.25 -16.84 3.99
N ARG A 19 -7.70 -15.58 4.01
CA ARG A 19 -9.14 -15.26 3.94
C ARG A 19 -9.52 -14.33 2.80
N SER A 20 -8.57 -13.63 2.18
CA SER A 20 -8.88 -12.78 1.04
C SER A 20 -9.37 -13.61 -0.15
N SER A 21 -10.44 -13.12 -0.77
CA SER A 21 -10.91 -13.64 -2.05
C SER A 21 -10.26 -12.85 -3.19
N VAL A 22 -9.73 -13.56 -4.18
CA VAL A 22 -9.20 -13.00 -5.41
C VAL A 22 -10.01 -13.52 -6.59
N TRP A 23 -10.03 -12.71 -7.64
CA TRP A 23 -10.65 -13.11 -8.90
C TRP A 23 -9.55 -13.52 -9.89
N GLN A 24 -9.76 -14.64 -10.58
CA GLN A 24 -8.86 -15.15 -11.60
C GLN A 24 -9.65 -15.44 -12.88
N ASN A 25 -9.10 -15.01 -14.03
CA ASN A 25 -9.63 -15.34 -15.35
C ASN A 25 -9.93 -16.85 -15.45
N ASN A 26 -11.09 -17.21 -15.99
CA ASN A 26 -11.57 -18.58 -16.22
C ASN A 26 -11.87 -19.45 -14.98
N ILE A 27 -11.52 -19.01 -13.76
CA ILE A 27 -11.78 -19.76 -12.51
C ILE A 27 -12.83 -19.04 -11.64
N GLY A 28 -12.92 -17.71 -11.74
CA GLY A 28 -13.86 -16.90 -10.96
C GLY A 28 -13.28 -16.48 -9.61
N TYR A 29 -14.14 -16.34 -8.61
CA TYR A 29 -13.74 -15.96 -7.24
C TYR A 29 -13.20 -17.18 -6.49
N LEU A 30 -11.98 -17.07 -5.98
CA LEU A 30 -11.36 -18.08 -5.12
C LEU A 30 -10.72 -17.41 -3.90
N ARG A 31 -10.66 -18.14 -2.79
CA ARG A 31 -9.87 -17.72 -1.64
C ARG A 31 -8.39 -17.92 -1.93
N LEU A 32 -7.54 -17.05 -1.38
CA LEU A 32 -6.09 -17.22 -1.44
C LEU A 32 -5.67 -18.52 -0.76
N ASP A 33 -6.22 -18.83 0.42
CA ASP A 33 -5.92 -20.06 1.17
C ASP A 33 -4.41 -20.39 1.22
N GLY A 34 -3.58 -19.37 1.44
CA GLY A 34 -2.12 -19.48 1.52
C GLY A 34 -1.37 -19.53 0.19
N LYS A 35 -2.06 -19.43 -0.96
CA LYS A 35 -1.42 -19.33 -2.28
C LYS A 35 -0.61 -18.05 -2.40
N ALA A 36 0.61 -18.18 -2.94
CA ALA A 36 1.48 -17.04 -3.21
C ALA A 36 0.79 -16.05 -4.18
N THR A 37 0.92 -14.77 -3.89
CA THR A 37 0.39 -13.68 -4.72
C THR A 37 1.52 -12.93 -5.42
N LEU A 38 1.19 -12.27 -6.52
CA LEU A 38 2.12 -11.33 -7.17
C LEU A 38 2.25 -10.09 -6.27
N CYS A 39 3.49 -9.76 -5.91
CA CYS A 39 3.80 -8.50 -5.26
C CYS A 39 4.53 -7.57 -6.24
N ALA A 40 4.07 -6.33 -6.33
CA ALA A 40 4.73 -5.26 -7.07
C ALA A 40 4.98 -4.10 -6.12
N ASN A 41 6.22 -3.63 -6.05
CA ASN A 41 6.61 -2.51 -5.20
C ASN A 41 6.31 -1.17 -5.93
N PRO A 42 5.34 -0.37 -5.46
CA PRO A 42 4.95 0.85 -6.16
C PRO A 42 6.06 1.91 -6.20
N LEU A 43 6.99 1.90 -5.25
CA LEU A 43 8.07 2.89 -5.16
C LEU A 43 9.01 2.87 -6.38
N ASN A 44 9.02 1.78 -7.15
CA ASN A 44 9.85 1.63 -8.34
C ASN A 44 9.08 1.05 -9.53
N GLY A 45 7.75 1.14 -9.52
CA GLY A 45 6.90 0.59 -10.59
C GLY A 45 6.99 -0.93 -10.75
N GLY A 46 7.44 -1.65 -9.71
CA GLY A 46 7.65 -3.10 -9.72
C GLY A 46 9.00 -3.56 -10.29
N ALA A 47 9.94 -2.65 -10.58
CA ALA A 47 11.25 -3.00 -11.14
C ALA A 47 12.18 -3.74 -10.16
N SER A 48 11.96 -3.60 -8.85
CA SER A 48 12.72 -4.29 -7.81
C SER A 48 11.81 -4.66 -6.65
N PRO A 49 12.02 -5.83 -5.99
CA PRO A 49 11.21 -6.22 -4.84
C PRO A 49 11.38 -5.23 -3.66
N THR A 50 12.53 -4.58 -3.53
CA THR A 50 12.86 -3.72 -2.39
C THR A 50 13.18 -2.29 -2.83
N ALA A 51 12.72 -1.31 -2.06
CA ALA A 51 13.04 0.09 -2.19
C ALA A 51 13.14 0.75 -0.81
N ARG A 52 14.25 1.49 -0.57
CA ARG A 52 14.45 2.27 0.65
C ARG A 52 13.58 3.51 0.65
N ALA A 53 13.34 4.09 1.83
CA ALA A 53 12.48 5.27 1.99
C ALA A 53 12.87 6.46 1.10
N ILE A 54 14.16 6.64 0.78
CA ILE A 54 14.63 7.69 -0.14
C ILE A 54 14.03 7.59 -1.56
N ALA A 55 13.56 6.41 -1.98
CA ALA A 55 12.85 6.22 -3.25
C ALA A 55 11.39 6.69 -3.21
N ASN A 56 10.84 6.98 -2.02
CA ASN A 56 9.50 7.53 -1.88
C ASN A 56 9.49 9.01 -2.26
N LEU A 57 8.93 9.28 -3.44
CA LEU A 57 8.83 10.62 -4.02
C LEU A 57 7.72 11.48 -3.39
N GLY A 58 6.85 10.90 -2.57
CA GLY A 58 5.78 11.64 -1.92
C GLY A 58 4.62 10.76 -1.45
N SER A 59 4.49 10.65 -0.13
CA SER A 59 3.26 10.21 0.53
C SER A 59 2.35 11.39 0.78
N VAL A 60 1.05 11.14 0.99
CA VAL A 60 0.07 12.17 1.34
C VAL A 60 -0.75 11.75 2.53
N SER A 61 -1.04 12.71 3.41
CA SER A 61 -2.15 12.62 4.35
C SER A 61 -3.34 13.31 3.71
N ALA A 62 -4.45 12.60 3.60
CA ALA A 62 -5.65 13.05 2.89
C ALA A 62 -6.82 13.30 3.85
N ASN A 63 -6.53 13.56 5.13
CA ASN A 63 -7.53 13.91 6.12
C ASN A 63 -7.73 15.44 6.23
N ASN A 64 -8.95 15.85 6.56
CA ASN A 64 -9.29 17.24 6.90
C ASN A 64 -8.87 18.28 5.84
N LEU A 65 -8.89 17.89 4.56
CA LEU A 65 -8.62 18.81 3.45
C LEU A 65 -9.93 19.38 2.94
N GLU A 66 -9.93 20.68 2.64
CA GLU A 66 -11.05 21.31 1.92
C GLU A 66 -11.12 20.77 0.49
N GLU A 67 -12.33 20.73 -0.07
CA GLU A 67 -12.54 20.29 -1.45
C GLU A 67 -11.68 21.11 -2.43
N GLY A 68 -11.03 20.44 -3.37
CA GLY A 68 -10.10 21.06 -4.33
C GLY A 68 -8.68 21.31 -3.77
N THR A 69 -8.43 21.08 -2.49
CA THR A 69 -7.09 21.21 -1.90
C THR A 69 -6.17 20.10 -2.41
N ARG A 70 -5.01 20.50 -2.95
CA ARG A 70 -3.94 19.54 -3.27
C ARG A 70 -3.20 19.16 -1.98
N PRO A 71 -3.17 17.88 -1.58
CA PRO A 71 -2.44 17.45 -0.40
C PRO A 71 -0.93 17.72 -0.52
N ALA A 72 -0.29 18.06 0.60
CA ALA A 72 1.15 18.21 0.67
C ALA A 72 1.86 16.85 0.52
N LEU A 73 2.90 16.81 -0.31
CA LEU A 73 3.73 15.64 -0.50
C LEU A 73 4.77 15.53 0.61
N LEU A 74 4.89 14.34 1.18
CA LEU A 74 5.87 13.97 2.20
C LEU A 74 6.84 12.93 1.60
N PRO A 75 7.99 13.35 1.03
CA PRO A 75 8.96 12.42 0.47
C PRO A 75 9.77 11.72 1.56
N GLY A 76 10.38 10.58 1.24
CA GLY A 76 11.34 9.94 2.14
C GLY A 76 10.76 9.24 3.38
N VAL A 77 9.44 9.16 3.51
CA VAL A 77 8.79 8.76 4.78
C VAL A 77 8.58 7.26 4.96
N THR A 78 8.61 6.46 3.90
CA THR A 78 8.48 5.00 4.01
C THR A 78 9.18 4.31 2.85
N GLY A 79 9.96 3.28 3.17
CA GLY A 79 10.37 2.25 2.22
C GLY A 79 9.31 1.16 2.09
N ALA A 80 9.57 0.22 1.20
CA ALA A 80 8.75 -0.97 1.03
C ALA A 80 9.57 -2.14 0.47
N ARG A 81 9.18 -3.36 0.83
CA ARG A 81 9.75 -4.60 0.30
C ARG A 81 8.66 -5.64 0.02
N CYS A 82 8.81 -6.38 -1.05
CA CYS A 82 8.00 -7.55 -1.35
C CYS A 82 8.57 -8.78 -0.65
N GLU A 83 7.76 -9.45 0.17
CA GLU A 83 8.14 -10.65 0.90
C GLU A 83 6.95 -11.63 0.93
N ASN A 84 7.16 -12.88 0.50
CA ASN A 84 6.11 -13.91 0.45
C ASN A 84 4.81 -13.50 -0.27
N GLY A 85 4.93 -12.67 -1.32
CA GLY A 85 3.78 -12.13 -2.07
C GLY A 85 3.09 -10.94 -1.40
N LEU A 86 3.55 -10.49 -0.24
CA LEU A 86 3.02 -9.34 0.48
C LEU A 86 3.92 -8.12 0.29
N LEU A 87 3.32 -6.93 0.21
CA LEU A 87 4.05 -5.67 0.24
C LEU A 87 4.17 -5.20 1.70
N LEU A 88 5.38 -5.27 2.25
CA LEU A 88 5.68 -4.80 3.59
C LEU A 88 6.21 -3.37 3.53
N VAL A 89 5.69 -2.50 4.39
CA VAL A 89 6.09 -1.09 4.51
C VAL A 89 6.76 -0.81 5.84
N ASP A 90 7.66 0.18 5.85
CA ASP A 90 8.38 0.57 7.05
C ASP A 90 7.39 1.05 8.15
N PRO A 91 7.53 0.58 9.40
CA PRO A 91 6.62 0.93 10.49
C PRO A 91 6.84 2.35 11.03
N SER A 92 8.06 2.86 10.88
CA SER A 92 8.49 4.17 11.40
C SER A 92 8.10 5.27 10.42
N ARG A 93 6.93 5.87 10.64
CA ARG A 93 6.41 6.97 9.84
C ARG A 93 5.64 7.98 10.69
N PRO A 94 5.44 9.22 10.21
CA PRO A 94 4.64 10.23 10.90
C PRO A 94 3.25 9.73 11.28
N ALA A 95 2.69 10.23 12.40
CA ALA A 95 1.41 9.75 12.94
C ALA A 95 0.23 9.88 11.95
N ASN A 96 0.24 10.92 11.11
CA ASN A 96 -0.76 11.18 10.08
C ASN A 96 -0.65 10.27 8.83
N LEU A 97 0.36 9.40 8.79
CA LEU A 97 0.56 8.36 7.78
C LEU A 97 0.46 6.94 8.38
N ARG A 98 -0.16 6.79 9.56
CA ARG A 98 -0.34 5.50 10.24
C ARG A 98 -1.82 5.21 10.47
N PRO A 99 -2.22 3.92 10.53
CA PRO A 99 -3.58 3.57 10.91
C PRO A 99 -3.90 4.07 12.33
N ARG A 100 -5.12 4.55 12.54
CA ARG A 100 -5.60 4.99 13.86
C ARG A 100 -5.84 3.77 14.76
N ARG A 101 -5.02 3.59 15.81
CA ARG A 101 -5.05 2.38 16.66
C ARG A 101 -6.20 2.29 17.67
N PHE A 102 -6.94 3.37 17.90
CA PHE A 102 -7.97 3.44 18.95
C PHE A 102 -9.39 3.72 18.42
N GLU A 103 -9.58 3.65 17.11
CA GLU A 103 -10.88 3.90 16.50
C GLU A 103 -11.58 2.57 16.19
N LEU A 104 -12.87 2.48 16.55
CA LEU A 104 -13.64 1.27 16.31
C LEU A 104 -13.74 1.03 14.79
N GLY A 105 -13.35 -0.17 14.36
CA GLY A 105 -13.45 -0.58 12.96
C GLY A 105 -12.37 -0.02 12.04
N THR A 106 -11.25 0.54 12.53
CA THR A 106 -10.14 1.04 11.68
C THR A 106 -9.74 0.06 10.58
N LEU A 107 -9.73 -1.25 10.87
CA LEU A 107 -9.36 -2.30 9.90
C LEU A 107 -10.30 -2.37 8.67
N HIS A 108 -11.49 -1.78 8.74
CA HIS A 108 -12.48 -1.79 7.66
C HIS A 108 -12.64 -0.42 6.99
N LYS A 109 -11.91 0.61 7.46
CA LYS A 109 -11.95 1.96 6.88
C LYS A 109 -10.84 2.10 5.85
N THR A 110 -11.11 2.83 4.79
CA THR A 110 -10.06 3.29 3.88
C THR A 110 -9.06 4.14 4.68
N PRO A 111 -7.74 3.91 4.54
CA PRO A 111 -6.75 4.75 5.19
C PRO A 111 -6.93 6.21 4.78
N GLU A 112 -6.81 7.14 5.74
CA GLU A 112 -6.87 8.59 5.47
C GLU A 112 -5.53 9.13 4.91
N TYR A 113 -4.73 8.26 4.31
CA TYR A 113 -3.42 8.57 3.76
C TYR A 113 -3.10 7.65 2.59
N ASN A 114 -2.13 8.04 1.77
CA ASN A 114 -1.57 7.19 0.72
C ASN A 114 -0.05 7.29 0.74
N LEU A 115 0.62 6.18 1.05
CA LEU A 115 2.08 6.07 1.16
C LEU A 115 2.81 6.13 -0.19
N PHE A 116 2.10 5.88 -1.28
CA PHE A 116 2.66 5.71 -2.61
C PHE A 116 2.11 6.72 -3.63
N TYR A 117 1.44 7.78 -3.17
CA TYR A 117 0.68 8.70 -4.01
C TYR A 117 1.49 9.23 -5.20
N GLN A 118 2.69 9.77 -4.95
CA GLN A 118 3.51 10.34 -6.01
C GLN A 118 4.10 9.25 -6.92
N ALA A 119 4.49 8.10 -6.35
CA ALA A 119 5.05 7.00 -7.12
C ALA A 119 4.02 6.43 -8.11
N LEU A 120 2.78 6.19 -7.64
CA LEU A 120 1.67 5.77 -8.48
C LEU A 120 1.34 6.83 -9.53
N SER A 121 1.24 8.10 -9.14
CA SER A 121 0.95 9.20 -10.08
C SER A 121 1.98 9.25 -11.23
N ASN A 122 3.26 9.07 -10.91
CA ASN A 122 4.34 9.05 -11.91
C ASN A 122 4.29 7.80 -12.80
N ASP A 123 4.04 6.61 -12.23
CA ASP A 123 3.91 5.37 -13.00
C ASP A 123 2.74 5.46 -13.99
N PHE A 124 1.58 5.94 -13.54
CA PHE A 124 0.43 6.19 -14.42
C PHE A 124 0.72 7.20 -15.51
N GLN A 125 1.38 8.33 -15.21
CA GLN A 125 1.78 9.32 -16.22
C GLN A 125 2.77 8.74 -17.23
N THR A 126 3.61 7.79 -16.82
CA THR A 126 4.58 7.14 -17.70
C THR A 126 3.89 6.16 -18.64
N ARG A 127 2.92 5.38 -18.15
CA ARG A 127 2.21 4.36 -18.94
C ARG A 127 1.11 4.94 -19.83
N SER A 128 0.42 5.99 -19.39
CA SER A 128 -0.67 6.62 -20.16
C SER A 128 -0.19 7.40 -21.39
N LYS A 129 1.12 7.65 -21.51
CA LYS A 129 1.73 8.27 -22.69
C LYS A 129 2.17 7.26 -23.76
N GLN A 130 2.01 5.96 -23.50
CA GLN A 130 2.30 4.88 -24.45
C GLN A 130 1.02 4.54 -25.23
#